data_AF-A0A8J5MEG6-F1
#
_entry.id   AF-A0A8J5MEG6-F1
#
_cell.length_a   1.000
_cell.length_b   1.000
_cell.length_c   1.000
_cell.angle_alpha   90.00
_cell.angle_beta   90.00
_cell.angle_gamma   90.00
#
_symmetry.space_group_name_H-M   'P 1'
#
loop_
_entity.id
_entity.type
_entity.pdbx_description
1 polymer ?
#
loop_
_entity_poly.entity_id
_entity_poly.type
_entity_poly.pdbx_seq_one_letter_code
_entity_poly.pdbx_strand_id
1 'polypeptide(L)'
;MIEEIYAQTVLTKRTFSHSQMEGTPVDPFEWARIVHAGQEITPSEEQQRKPYLEYVKRNIDAVLTKKKLCVIGVEKNQHVLNVKVPGHDIEFVGTTDLLILRDTVKKDPSSLEFLPGVEMLIEVKKKVEHRNNFLALSELVALDLRANGPVMALLTDLNKYWIFFWVAEKKSNSVLIHRAFIDNPGEGFEVIKTLLEQSSADIDAGIEIPYS
;
A
#
# COMPACT_ATOMS: atom_id res chain seq x y z
N MET A 1 11.05 -12.50 -25.79
CA MET A 1 10.99 -11.45 -24.74
C MET A 1 9.77 -11.67 -23.84
N ILE A 2 9.55 -12.92 -23.42
CA ILE A 2 8.46 -13.38 -22.53
C ILE A 2 9.03 -14.39 -21.49
N GLU A 3 10.26 -14.90 -21.70
CA GLU A 3 10.87 -15.93 -20.83
C GLU A 3 11.78 -15.39 -19.72
N GLU A 4 12.11 -14.10 -19.67
CA GLU A 4 13.04 -13.56 -18.66
C GLU A 4 12.42 -13.15 -17.32
N ILE A 5 11.11 -13.33 -17.14
CA ILE A 5 10.44 -13.08 -15.84
C ILE A 5 10.48 -14.34 -14.95
N TYR A 6 10.87 -15.52 -15.48
CA TYR A 6 10.76 -16.80 -14.77
C TYR A 6 11.95 -17.16 -13.86
N ALA A 7 13.06 -16.42 -13.87
CA ALA A 7 14.30 -16.89 -13.25
C ALA A 7 15.00 -15.89 -12.31
N GLN A 8 14.29 -15.33 -11.31
CA GLN A 8 14.95 -14.73 -10.13
C GLN A 8 14.22 -15.06 -8.81
N THR A 9 13.64 -16.26 -8.75
CA THR A 9 13.07 -16.82 -7.52
C THR A 9 14.18 -17.61 -6.82
N VAL A 10 14.65 -17.12 -5.68
CA VAL A 10 15.12 -17.84 -4.46
C VAL A 10 15.98 -16.84 -3.69
N LEU A 11 15.38 -16.08 -2.77
CA LEU A 11 15.96 -15.70 -1.44
C LEU A 11 15.13 -14.66 -0.64
N THR A 12 14.04 -14.11 -1.17
CA THR A 12 13.00 -13.43 -0.36
C THR A 12 11.63 -13.94 -0.76
N LYS A 13 10.90 -14.54 0.19
CA LYS A 13 9.65 -15.32 -0.03
C LYS A 13 8.44 -14.45 -0.45
N ARG A 14 8.47 -13.80 -1.61
CA ARG A 14 7.27 -13.40 -2.37
C ARG A 14 7.59 -13.63 -3.85
N THR A 15 7.20 -14.80 -4.36
CA THR A 15 7.34 -15.14 -5.78
C THR A 15 6.22 -14.44 -6.53
N PHE A 16 6.55 -13.46 -7.36
CA PHE A 16 5.59 -12.81 -8.26
C PHE A 16 5.63 -13.52 -9.62
N SER A 17 4.72 -14.45 -9.86
CA SER A 17 4.53 -15.05 -11.18
C SER A 17 3.55 -14.20 -11.99
N HIS A 18 4.03 -13.54 -13.05
CA HIS A 18 3.22 -12.77 -14.00
C HIS A 18 2.38 -13.66 -14.96
N SER A 19 1.98 -14.88 -14.56
CA SER A 19 1.00 -15.62 -15.34
C SER A 19 -0.29 -14.80 -15.36
N GLN A 20 -0.87 -14.58 -16.54
CA GLN A 20 -2.11 -13.83 -16.79
C GLN A 20 -3.13 -14.07 -15.66
N MET A 21 -3.14 -13.22 -14.64
CA MET A 21 -4.15 -13.26 -13.61
C MET A 21 -5.37 -12.62 -14.24
N GLU A 22 -6.32 -13.42 -14.71
CA GLU A 22 -7.61 -12.91 -15.13
C GLU A 22 -8.30 -12.30 -13.91
N GLY A 23 -8.17 -10.97 -13.76
CA GLY A 23 -8.83 -10.24 -12.70
C GLY A 23 -10.34 -10.30 -12.87
N THR A 24 -11.06 -10.48 -11.76
CA THR A 24 -12.52 -10.32 -11.80
C THR A 24 -12.82 -8.90 -12.31
N PRO A 25 -13.73 -8.71 -13.27
CA PRO A 25 -14.08 -7.37 -13.72
C PRO A 25 -14.51 -6.49 -12.54
N VAL A 26 -13.91 -5.31 -12.44
CA VAL A 26 -14.21 -4.30 -11.41
C VAL A 26 -14.63 -3.03 -12.11
N ASP A 27 -15.76 -2.45 -11.67
CA ASP A 27 -16.21 -1.16 -12.18
C ASP A 27 -15.15 -0.08 -11.90
N PRO A 28 -14.81 0.78 -12.89
CA PRO A 28 -13.82 1.83 -12.70
C PRO A 28 -14.21 2.80 -11.57
N PHE A 29 -13.20 3.40 -10.92
CA PHE A 29 -13.47 4.40 -9.91
C PHE A 29 -13.91 5.72 -10.54
N GLU A 30 -15.11 6.18 -10.18
CA GLU A 30 -15.67 7.44 -10.65
C GLU A 30 -15.22 8.62 -9.78
N TRP A 31 -14.26 9.38 -10.29
CA TRP A 31 -13.85 10.66 -9.70
C TRP A 31 -15.00 11.68 -9.79
N ALA A 32 -15.44 12.19 -8.65
CA ALA A 32 -16.52 13.15 -8.55
C ALA A 32 -16.20 14.47 -9.28
N ARG A 33 -17.25 15.06 -9.84
CA ARG A 33 -17.24 16.38 -10.48
C ARG A 33 -18.44 17.15 -9.94
N ILE A 34 -18.21 18.33 -9.38
CA ILE A 34 -19.27 19.17 -8.82
C ILE A 34 -19.48 20.33 -9.77
N VAL A 35 -20.71 20.56 -10.21
CA VAL A 35 -21.05 21.77 -10.95
C VAL A 35 -21.65 22.78 -9.97
N HIS A 36 -20.96 23.90 -9.75
CA HIS A 36 -21.45 25.00 -8.91
C HIS A 36 -21.53 26.27 -9.76
N ALA A 37 -22.72 26.89 -9.82
CA ALA A 37 -22.97 28.10 -10.62
C ALA A 37 -22.50 28.00 -12.09
N GLY A 38 -22.62 26.82 -12.71
CA GLY A 38 -22.19 26.57 -14.10
C GLY A 38 -20.69 26.32 -14.29
N GLN A 39 -19.89 26.31 -13.22
CA GLN A 39 -18.48 25.94 -13.25
C GLN A 39 -18.26 24.52 -12.72
N GLU A 40 -17.48 23.71 -13.44
CA GLU A 40 -17.06 22.38 -13.00
C GLU A 40 -15.88 22.51 -12.02
N ILE A 41 -16.14 22.20 -10.76
CA ILE A 41 -15.16 22.09 -9.68
C ILE A 41 -14.82 20.61 -9.52
N THR A 42 -13.55 20.30 -9.69
CA THR A 42 -13.00 18.99 -9.32
C THR A 42 -12.64 19.01 -7.83
N PRO A 43 -13.25 18.15 -6.99
CA PRO A 43 -12.80 17.99 -5.62
C PRO A 43 -11.38 17.42 -5.57
N SER A 44 -10.60 17.82 -4.58
CA SER A 44 -9.25 17.28 -4.36
C SER A 44 -9.28 15.79 -4.01
N GLU A 45 -8.13 15.12 -4.13
CA GLU A 45 -7.96 13.72 -3.69
C GLU A 45 -8.41 13.54 -2.24
N GLU A 46 -7.98 14.43 -1.35
CA GLU A 46 -8.36 14.47 0.06
C GLU A 46 -9.88 14.56 0.28
N GLN A 47 -10.57 15.43 -0.47
CA GLN A 47 -12.03 15.55 -0.39
C GLN A 47 -12.76 14.27 -0.84
N GLN A 48 -12.08 13.41 -1.62
CA GLN A 48 -12.62 12.16 -2.14
C GLN A 48 -12.05 10.92 -1.42
N ARG A 49 -11.33 11.10 -0.30
CA ARG A 49 -10.73 10.00 0.46
C ARG A 49 -11.72 8.94 0.87
N LYS A 50 -12.85 9.36 1.42
CA LYS A 50 -13.91 8.43 1.84
C LYS A 50 -14.45 7.60 0.66
N PRO A 51 -14.85 8.20 -0.48
CA PRO A 51 -15.22 7.45 -1.68
C PRO A 51 -14.18 6.43 -2.14
N TYR A 52 -12.91 6.81 -2.29
CA TYR A 52 -11.91 5.84 -2.76
C TYR A 52 -11.53 4.80 -1.70
N LEU A 53 -11.60 5.14 -0.42
CA LEU A 53 -11.39 4.18 0.67
C LEU A 53 -12.44 3.06 0.60
N GLU A 54 -13.71 3.42 0.42
CA GLU A 54 -14.79 2.44 0.28
C GLU A 54 -14.68 1.65 -1.04
N TYR A 55 -14.20 2.28 -2.12
CA TYR A 55 -13.86 1.61 -3.37
C TYR A 55 -12.76 0.56 -3.20
N VAL A 56 -11.69 0.87 -2.46
CA VAL A 56 -10.63 -0.11 -2.19
C VAL A 56 -11.19 -1.23 -1.32
N LYS A 57 -11.81 -0.89 -0.18
CA LYS A 57 -12.36 -1.88 0.77
C LYS A 57 -13.29 -2.89 0.10
N ARG A 58 -14.30 -2.44 -0.64
CA ARG A 58 -15.30 -3.34 -1.25
C ARG A 58 -14.68 -4.39 -2.18
N ASN A 59 -13.56 -4.04 -2.83
CA ASN A 59 -12.89 -4.92 -3.79
C ASN A 59 -11.93 -5.92 -3.16
N ILE A 60 -11.54 -5.73 -1.88
CA ILE A 60 -10.60 -6.62 -1.17
C ILE A 60 -11.12 -7.06 0.22
N ASP A 61 -12.37 -6.79 0.58
CA ASP A 61 -12.92 -7.03 1.92
C ASP A 61 -12.81 -8.49 2.39
N ALA A 62 -13.02 -9.44 1.47
CA ALA A 62 -12.92 -10.86 1.77
C ALA A 62 -11.53 -11.25 2.30
N VAL A 63 -10.45 -10.78 1.65
CA VAL A 63 -9.08 -11.06 2.10
C VAL A 63 -8.74 -10.28 3.37
N LEU A 64 -9.21 -9.04 3.50
CA LEU A 64 -9.01 -8.25 4.72
C LEU A 64 -9.60 -8.95 5.94
N THR A 65 -10.85 -9.40 5.83
CA THR A 65 -11.55 -10.13 6.90
C THR A 65 -10.84 -11.43 7.24
N LYS A 66 -10.51 -12.24 6.24
CA LYS A 66 -9.77 -13.51 6.41
C LYS A 66 -8.44 -13.32 7.15
N LYS A 67 -7.72 -12.22 6.86
CA LYS A 67 -6.39 -11.93 7.42
C LYS A 67 -6.40 -11.03 8.64
N LYS A 68 -7.58 -10.64 9.17
CA LYS A 68 -7.72 -9.67 10.28
C LYS A 68 -6.96 -8.36 9.98
N LEU A 69 -7.10 -7.90 8.75
CA LEU A 69 -6.55 -6.63 8.26
C LEU A 69 -7.68 -5.62 8.04
N CYS A 70 -7.30 -4.37 7.86
CA CYS A 70 -8.19 -3.32 7.45
C CYS A 70 -7.49 -2.31 6.55
N VAL A 71 -8.28 -1.57 5.78
CA VAL A 71 -7.82 -0.38 5.07
C VAL A 71 -8.32 0.85 5.85
N ILE A 72 -7.41 1.76 6.16
CA ILE A 72 -7.73 3.05 6.77
C ILE A 72 -7.33 4.19 5.83
N GLY A 73 -8.06 5.29 5.87
CA GLY A 73 -7.60 6.55 5.29
C GLY A 73 -6.80 7.31 6.33
N VAL A 74 -5.65 7.84 5.94
CA VAL A 74 -4.79 8.63 6.82
C VAL A 74 -5.06 10.11 6.58
N GLU A 75 -5.27 10.86 7.66
CA GLU A 75 -5.47 12.30 7.57
C GLU A 75 -4.13 13.01 7.36
N LYS A 76 -4.10 14.14 6.61
CA LYS A 76 -2.84 14.82 6.27
C LYS A 76 -2.02 15.31 7.46
N ASN A 77 -2.67 15.58 8.59
CA ASN A 77 -2.01 15.96 9.84
C ASN A 77 -1.47 14.76 10.62
N GLN A 78 -1.78 13.54 10.21
CA GLN A 78 -1.22 12.31 10.76
C GLN A 78 0.05 11.96 10.00
N HIS A 79 1.18 12.26 10.61
CA HIS A 79 2.51 12.01 10.08
C HIS A 79 2.99 10.58 10.37
N VAL A 80 2.16 9.61 9.97
CA VAL A 80 2.37 8.18 10.27
C VAL A 80 3.60 7.58 9.58
N LEU A 81 4.29 8.31 8.70
CA LEU A 81 5.53 7.87 8.08
C LEU A 81 6.75 8.66 8.58
N ASN A 82 6.62 9.47 9.63
CA ASN A 82 7.77 10.16 10.20
C ASN A 82 8.78 9.14 10.77
N VAL A 83 10.02 9.22 10.29
CA VAL A 83 11.09 8.33 10.73
C VAL A 83 12.46 8.99 10.55
N LYS A 84 13.28 8.89 11.59
CA LYS A 84 14.70 9.25 11.52
C LYS A 84 15.50 8.09 10.94
N VAL A 85 16.41 8.38 10.03
CA VAL A 85 17.29 7.38 9.45
C VAL A 85 18.37 7.04 10.47
N PRO A 86 18.48 5.77 10.94
CA PRO A 86 19.48 5.41 11.93
C PRO A 86 20.91 5.74 11.46
N GLY A 87 21.69 6.41 12.30
CA GLY A 87 23.08 6.78 12.00
C GLY A 87 23.26 8.00 11.09
N HIS A 88 22.18 8.69 10.72
CA HIS A 88 22.23 9.87 9.86
C HIS A 88 21.38 11.02 10.42
N ASP A 89 21.77 12.27 10.12
CA ASP A 89 20.96 13.46 10.42
C ASP A 89 19.94 13.70 9.29
N ILE A 90 19.09 12.69 9.07
CA ILE A 90 18.06 12.69 8.04
C ILE A 90 16.76 12.23 8.69
N GLU A 91 15.70 12.99 8.46
CA GLU A 91 14.34 12.66 8.86
C GLU A 91 13.45 12.64 7.63
N PHE A 92 12.77 11.52 7.41
CA PHE A 92 11.66 11.46 6.48
C PHE A 92 10.43 12.00 7.20
N VAL A 93 9.81 13.02 6.61
CA VAL A 93 8.51 13.54 7.05
C VAL A 93 7.50 13.19 5.98
N GLY A 94 6.47 12.44 6.35
CA GLY A 94 5.56 11.89 5.35
C GLY A 94 4.23 11.40 5.92
N THR A 95 3.30 11.22 4.99
CA THR A 95 2.00 10.59 5.19
C THR A 95 1.73 9.72 3.96
N THR A 96 0.53 9.16 3.85
CA THR A 96 0.05 8.48 2.66
C THR A 96 -1.47 8.65 2.62
N ASP A 97 -2.13 8.32 1.51
CA ASP A 97 -3.58 8.37 1.47
C ASP A 97 -4.24 7.23 2.26
N LEU A 98 -3.77 5.98 2.07
CA LEU A 98 -4.32 4.80 2.74
C LEU A 98 -3.23 3.86 3.28
N LEU A 99 -3.58 3.11 4.32
CA LEU A 99 -2.77 2.01 4.85
C LEU A 99 -3.58 0.71 4.93
N ILE A 100 -2.93 -0.41 4.65
CA ILE A 100 -3.41 -1.76 4.96
C ILE A 100 -2.58 -2.33 6.11
N LEU A 101 -3.24 -2.63 7.23
CA LEU A 101 -2.61 -3.05 8.48
C LEU A 101 -3.60 -3.85 9.36
N ARG A 102 -3.15 -4.34 10.51
CA ARG A 102 -3.98 -5.12 11.44
C ARG A 102 -5.24 -4.36 11.86
N ASP A 103 -6.35 -5.08 11.91
CA ASP A 103 -7.66 -4.52 12.26
C ASP A 103 -7.79 -4.09 13.74
N THR A 104 -6.79 -4.39 14.58
CA THR A 104 -6.69 -3.94 15.97
C THR A 104 -6.77 -2.42 16.10
N VAL A 105 -6.29 -1.69 15.09
CA VAL A 105 -6.38 -0.21 15.05
C VAL A 105 -7.82 0.31 15.03
N LYS A 106 -8.81 -0.52 14.64
CA LYS A 106 -10.23 -0.15 14.72
C LYS A 106 -10.71 -0.07 16.17
N LYS A 107 -10.11 -0.86 17.07
CA LYS A 107 -10.47 -0.90 18.50
C LYS A 107 -9.68 0.13 19.29
N ASP A 108 -8.42 0.34 18.90
CA ASP A 108 -7.54 1.34 19.47
C ASP A 108 -6.91 2.19 18.35
N PRO A 109 -7.54 3.31 17.96
CA PRO A 109 -7.01 4.20 16.94
C PRO A 109 -5.64 4.81 17.29
N SER A 110 -5.28 4.89 18.59
CA SER A 110 -3.98 5.42 19.00
C SER A 110 -2.84 4.50 18.57
N SER A 111 -3.08 3.19 18.49
CA SER A 111 -2.10 2.21 18.05
C SER A 111 -1.63 2.37 16.59
N LEU A 112 -2.32 3.19 15.78
CA LEU A 112 -1.91 3.51 14.42
C LEU A 112 -0.48 4.04 14.34
N GLU A 113 -0.01 4.78 15.36
CA GLU A 113 1.36 5.30 15.38
C GLU A 113 2.42 4.20 15.29
N PHE A 114 2.11 2.98 15.75
CA PHE A 114 3.00 1.82 15.73
C PHE A 114 2.87 0.95 14.48
N LEU A 115 1.95 1.28 13.56
CA LEU A 115 1.73 0.56 12.30
C LEU A 115 1.61 -0.98 12.48
N PRO A 116 0.75 -1.48 13.38
CA PRO A 116 0.71 -2.88 13.74
C PRO A 116 0.42 -3.77 12.53
N GLY A 117 1.39 -4.63 12.20
CA GLY A 117 1.32 -5.55 11.06
C GLY A 117 0.93 -4.86 9.74
N VAL A 118 1.49 -3.67 9.49
CA VAL A 118 1.32 -2.97 8.22
C VAL A 118 1.89 -3.80 7.06
N GLU A 119 1.14 -3.86 5.97
CA GLU A 119 1.49 -4.62 4.77
C GLU A 119 1.73 -3.72 3.56
N MET A 120 0.95 -2.64 3.45
CA MET A 120 0.94 -1.82 2.25
C MET A 120 0.50 -0.39 2.55
N LEU A 121 1.16 0.58 1.92
CA LEU A 121 0.63 1.93 1.73
C LEU A 121 0.04 2.08 0.32
N ILE A 122 -0.99 2.92 0.19
CA ILE A 122 -1.60 3.25 -1.09
C ILE A 122 -1.65 4.76 -1.21
N GLU A 123 -0.92 5.28 -2.20
CA GLU A 123 -0.93 6.67 -2.59
C GLU A 123 -1.84 6.84 -3.80
N VAL A 124 -2.90 7.63 -3.64
CA VAL A 124 -3.95 7.81 -4.64
C VAL A 124 -3.76 9.15 -5.32
N LYS A 125 -3.77 9.15 -6.66
CA LYS A 125 -3.65 10.37 -7.46
C LYS A 125 -4.77 10.44 -8.47
N LYS A 126 -5.45 11.58 -8.59
CA LYS A 126 -6.45 11.77 -9.67
C LYS A 126 -5.79 11.62 -11.04
N LYS A 127 -4.52 12.03 -11.13
CA LYS A 127 -3.66 11.84 -12.30
C LYS A 127 -2.26 11.48 -11.83
N VAL A 128 -1.77 10.31 -12.24
CA VAL A 128 -0.39 9.90 -11.94
C VAL A 128 0.58 10.61 -12.88
N GLU A 129 1.53 11.33 -12.29
CA GLU A 129 2.62 12.04 -12.95
C GLU A 129 3.97 11.47 -12.54
N HIS A 130 5.03 11.77 -13.31
CA HIS A 130 6.36 11.22 -13.04
C HIS A 130 6.85 11.51 -11.61
N ARG A 131 6.63 12.74 -11.12
CA ARG A 131 6.97 13.16 -9.75
C ARG A 131 6.35 12.29 -8.66
N ASN A 132 5.19 11.68 -8.91
CA ASN A 132 4.52 10.85 -7.93
C ASN A 132 5.27 9.54 -7.67
N ASN A 133 6.10 9.06 -8.61
CA ASN A 133 6.94 7.89 -8.38
C ASN A 133 7.95 8.14 -7.25
N PHE A 134 8.59 9.31 -7.24
CA PHE A 134 9.56 9.65 -6.19
C PHE A 134 8.90 9.79 -4.83
N LEU A 135 7.68 10.33 -4.78
CA LEU A 135 6.90 10.42 -3.55
C LEU A 135 6.58 9.01 -3.01
N ALA A 136 5.96 8.14 -3.83
CA ALA A 136 5.62 6.78 -3.42
C ALA A 136 6.86 5.94 -3.02
N LEU A 137 8.01 6.16 -3.68
CA LEU A 137 9.27 5.52 -3.29
C LEU A 137 9.78 6.03 -1.93
N SER A 138 9.72 7.33 -1.68
CA SER A 138 10.13 7.90 -0.39
C SER A 138 9.23 7.41 0.76
N GLU A 139 7.92 7.29 0.51
CA GLU A 139 6.95 6.74 1.46
C GLU A 139 7.21 5.25 1.71
N LEU A 140 7.53 4.47 0.68
CA LEU A 140 7.92 3.06 0.84
C LEU A 140 9.16 2.92 1.73
N VAL A 141 10.19 3.72 1.49
CA VAL A 141 11.43 3.69 2.29
C VAL A 141 11.13 4.06 3.74
N ALA A 142 10.33 5.11 3.97
CA ALA A 142 9.91 5.50 5.30
C ALA A 142 9.13 4.37 6.00
N LEU A 143 8.20 3.72 5.28
CA LEU A 143 7.43 2.60 5.81
C LEU A 143 8.32 1.39 6.14
N ASP A 144 9.26 1.02 5.26
CA ASP A 144 10.19 -0.11 5.47
C ASP A 144 11.13 0.11 6.66
N LEU A 145 11.48 1.36 6.96
CA LEU A 145 12.26 1.71 8.17
C LEU A 145 11.43 1.59 9.45
N ARG A 146 10.10 1.78 9.39
CA ARG A 146 9.21 1.69 10.56
C ARG A 146 8.63 0.29 10.78
N ALA A 147 8.49 -0.49 9.72
CA ALA A 147 7.84 -1.79 9.78
C ALA A 147 8.79 -2.91 10.22
N ASN A 148 8.25 -3.89 10.93
CA ASN A 148 9.00 -5.09 11.34
C ASN A 148 9.02 -6.20 10.27
N GLY A 149 8.37 -5.98 9.12
CA GLY A 149 8.17 -6.98 8.07
C GLY A 149 8.18 -6.38 6.67
N PRO A 150 8.08 -7.22 5.63
CA PRO A 150 8.13 -6.77 4.24
C PRO A 150 6.88 -5.96 3.86
N VAL A 151 7.11 -4.72 3.45
CA VAL A 151 6.04 -3.78 3.06
C VAL A 151 6.05 -3.46 1.58
N MET A 152 4.93 -2.96 1.10
CA MET A 152 4.72 -2.58 -0.29
C MET A 152 4.11 -1.19 -0.40
N ALA A 153 4.30 -0.54 -1.54
CA ALA A 153 3.63 0.70 -1.88
C ALA A 153 2.88 0.54 -3.20
N LEU A 154 1.68 1.12 -3.26
CA LEU A 154 0.88 1.22 -4.47
C LEU A 154 0.67 2.70 -4.79
N LEU A 155 1.09 3.12 -5.99
CA LEU A 155 0.71 4.41 -6.56
C LEU A 155 -0.36 4.18 -7.63
N THR A 156 -1.52 4.81 -7.46
CA THR A 156 -2.66 4.53 -8.34
C THR A 156 -3.59 5.70 -8.60
N ASP A 157 -4.25 5.70 -9.77
CA ASP A 157 -5.43 6.54 -10.06
C ASP A 157 -6.76 5.77 -9.96
N LEU A 158 -6.69 4.55 -9.44
CA LEU A 158 -7.76 3.56 -9.28
C LEU A 158 -8.41 3.12 -10.60
N ASN A 159 -7.79 3.49 -11.73
CA ASN A 159 -8.26 3.20 -13.07
C ASN A 159 -7.11 2.59 -13.88
N LYS A 160 -6.32 3.41 -14.58
CA LYS A 160 -5.30 2.96 -15.54
C LYS A 160 -3.92 2.75 -14.92
N TYR A 161 -3.63 3.36 -13.78
CA TYR A 161 -2.30 3.28 -13.19
C TYR A 161 -2.36 2.49 -11.89
N TRP A 162 -1.72 1.34 -11.87
CA TRP A 162 -1.50 0.52 -10.67
C TRP A 162 -0.02 0.17 -10.61
N ILE A 163 0.75 1.03 -9.96
CA ILE A 163 2.20 0.89 -9.87
C ILE A 163 2.57 0.37 -8.49
N PHE A 164 2.99 -0.88 -8.44
CA PHE A 164 3.43 -1.53 -7.21
C PHE A 164 4.94 -1.36 -7.03
N PHE A 165 5.38 -1.10 -5.81
CA PHE A 165 6.78 -1.03 -5.41
C PHE A 165 7.02 -1.88 -4.17
N TRP A 166 8.18 -2.53 -4.10
CA TRP A 166 8.60 -3.30 -2.92
C TRP A 166 10.12 -3.37 -2.80
N VAL A 167 10.59 -3.53 -1.56
CA VAL A 167 11.99 -3.78 -1.25
C VAL A 167 12.26 -5.27 -1.44
N ALA A 168 13.08 -5.65 -2.41
CA ALA A 168 13.31 -7.07 -2.75
C ALA A 168 14.53 -7.68 -2.06
N GLU A 169 15.64 -6.94 -1.98
CA GLU A 169 16.88 -7.40 -1.37
C GLU A 169 17.60 -6.27 -0.64
N LYS A 170 18.05 -6.55 0.58
CA LYS A 170 19.01 -5.75 1.32
C LYS A 170 20.36 -6.47 1.22
N LYS A 171 21.16 -6.15 0.20
CA LYS A 171 22.58 -6.55 0.18
C LYS A 171 23.36 -5.56 1.03
N SER A 172 24.48 -5.99 1.61
CA SER A 172 25.17 -5.30 2.72
C SER A 172 25.36 -3.78 2.55
N ASN A 173 25.41 -3.26 1.32
CA ASN A 173 25.49 -1.83 1.01
C ASN A 173 24.46 -1.32 -0.05
N SER A 174 23.49 -2.13 -0.47
CA SER A 174 22.50 -1.71 -1.47
C SER A 174 21.13 -2.32 -1.25
N VAL A 175 20.10 -1.48 -1.40
CA VAL A 175 18.70 -1.87 -1.37
C VAL A 175 18.17 -1.84 -2.80
N LEU A 176 17.62 -2.95 -3.27
CA LEU A 176 16.94 -3.02 -4.56
C LEU A 176 15.43 -2.84 -4.37
N ILE A 177 14.89 -1.80 -5.00
CA ILE A 177 13.45 -1.58 -5.09
C ILE A 177 12.97 -2.07 -6.45
N HIS A 178 12.02 -2.98 -6.45
CA HIS A 178 11.36 -3.45 -7.66
C HIS A 178 10.07 -2.66 -7.90
N ARG A 179 9.64 -2.68 -9.15
CA ARG A 179 8.43 -2.02 -9.62
C ARG A 179 7.67 -2.91 -10.59
N ALA A 180 6.35 -2.95 -10.46
CA ALA A 180 5.44 -3.54 -11.45
C ALA A 180 4.36 -2.54 -11.83
N PHE A 181 3.92 -2.56 -13.09
CA PHE A 181 2.84 -1.72 -13.60
C PHE A 181 1.73 -2.60 -14.15
N ILE A 182 0.50 -2.33 -13.71
CA ILE A 182 -0.73 -2.94 -14.18
C ILE A 182 -1.66 -1.81 -14.64
N ASP A 183 -2.37 -2.02 -15.75
CA ASP A 183 -3.23 -1.01 -16.38
C ASP A 183 -4.73 -1.27 -16.29
N ASN A 184 -5.11 -2.28 -15.50
CA ASN A 184 -6.47 -2.72 -15.28
C ASN A 184 -6.79 -2.82 -13.78
N PRO A 185 -7.89 -2.21 -13.28
CA PRO A 185 -8.32 -2.33 -11.89
C PRO A 185 -8.51 -3.77 -11.41
N GLY A 186 -9.12 -4.64 -12.22
CA GLY A 186 -9.37 -6.03 -11.82
C GLY A 186 -8.08 -6.76 -11.48
N GLU A 187 -7.09 -6.66 -12.36
CA GLU A 187 -5.76 -7.25 -12.16
C GLU A 187 -5.02 -6.56 -11.00
N GLY A 188 -5.11 -5.24 -10.87
CA GLY A 188 -4.52 -4.49 -9.76
C GLY A 188 -5.05 -4.97 -8.40
N PHE A 189 -6.36 -5.21 -8.29
CA PHE A 189 -6.95 -5.77 -7.07
C PHE A 189 -6.58 -7.24 -6.84
N GLU A 190 -6.50 -8.08 -7.88
CA GLU A 190 -6.02 -9.46 -7.71
C GLU A 190 -4.58 -9.53 -7.22
N VAL A 191 -3.72 -8.62 -7.69
CA VAL A 191 -2.36 -8.48 -7.15
C VAL A 191 -2.41 -8.17 -5.65
N ILE A 192 -3.20 -7.19 -5.22
CA ILE A 192 -3.35 -6.85 -3.79
C ILE A 192 -3.83 -8.08 -3.01
N LYS A 193 -4.89 -8.78 -3.47
CA LYS A 193 -5.43 -9.96 -2.80
C LYS A 193 -4.36 -11.03 -2.63
N THR A 194 -3.69 -11.39 -3.71
CA THR A 194 -2.63 -12.42 -3.72
C THR A 194 -1.52 -12.07 -2.73
N LEU A 195 -1.09 -10.82 -2.72
CA LEU A 195 -0.04 -10.33 -1.81
C LEU A 195 -0.45 -10.42 -0.33
N LEU A 196 -1.69 -10.02 0.00
CA LEU A 196 -2.22 -10.11 1.36
C LEU A 196 -2.45 -11.56 1.80
N GLU A 197 -2.84 -12.44 0.89
CA GLU A 197 -3.01 -13.86 1.18
C GLU A 197 -1.68 -14.57 1.50
N GLN A 198 -0.63 -14.21 0.77
CA GLN A 198 0.72 -14.71 0.97
C GLN A 198 1.41 -14.11 2.20
N SER A 199 0.90 -13.01 2.76
CA SER A 199 1.49 -12.46 3.96
C SER A 199 1.44 -13.47 5.12
N SER A 200 2.62 -13.71 5.67
CA SER A 200 2.88 -14.58 6.82
C SER A 200 2.64 -13.88 8.15
N ALA A 201 1.86 -12.80 8.20
CA ALA A 201 1.58 -12.07 9.43
C ALA A 201 0.96 -12.95 10.54
N ASP A 202 0.59 -14.21 10.27
CA ASP A 202 0.20 -15.24 11.23
C ASP A 202 1.31 -15.70 12.21
N ILE A 203 2.25 -14.83 12.58
CA ILE A 203 3.10 -15.05 13.76
C ILE A 203 2.39 -14.44 14.96
N ASP A 204 1.34 -15.13 15.40
CA ASP A 204 0.89 -15.09 16.79
C ASP A 204 1.91 -15.90 17.62
N ALA A 205 3.16 -15.45 17.64
CA ALA A 205 4.09 -15.86 18.68
C ALA A 205 3.62 -15.10 19.91
N GLY A 206 2.77 -15.76 20.70
CA GLY A 206 2.31 -15.26 21.98
C GLY A 206 3.49 -14.70 22.76
N ILE A 207 3.53 -13.38 22.89
CA ILE A 207 4.39 -12.75 23.88
C ILE A 207 3.73 -13.13 25.20
N GLU A 208 4.27 -14.13 25.88
CA GLU A 208 4.03 -14.31 27.31
C GLU A 208 4.51 -13.01 27.97
N ILE A 209 3.56 -12.16 28.35
CA ILE A 209 3.82 -11.04 29.23
C ILE A 209 4.02 -11.67 30.60
N PRO A 210 5.23 -11.68 31.18
CA PRO A 210 5.38 -12.13 32.55
C PRO A 210 4.60 -11.14 33.41
N TYR A 211 3.54 -11.62 34.05
CA TYR A 211 2.86 -10.86 35.09
C TYR A 211 3.87 -10.56 36.20
N SER A 212 3.90 -9.28 36.59
CA SER A 212 4.63 -8.69 37.71
C SER A 212 4.50 -9.43 39.02
#